data_AF-A0A3D2W6J9-F1
#
_entry.id   AF-A0A3D2W6J9-F1
#
_cell.length_a   1.000
_cell.length_b   1.000
_cell.length_c   1.000
_cell.angle_alpha   90.00
_cell.angle_beta   90.00
_cell.angle_gamma   90.00
#
_symmetry.space_group_name_H-M   'P 1'
#
loop_
_entity.id
_entity.type
_entity.pdbx_description
1 polymer ?
#
loop_
_entity_poly.entity_id
_entity_poly.type
_entity_poly.pdbx_seq_one_letter_code
_entity_poly.pdbx_strand_id
1 'polypeptide(L)' 'MRSHGEKIFEAAVSAALIIALLLFYPAVLSLIEKRPFGLTFIFSAVYILLAAGVLYQLIMRIREIRGGEEDDLDNY' A
#
# COMPACT_ATOMS: atom_id res chain seq x y z
N MET A 1 -17.58 17.36 -9.24
CA MET A 1 -17.25 16.01 -8.75
C MET A 1 -16.11 15.47 -9.60
N ARG A 2 -15.02 14.98 -8.99
CA ARG A 2 -13.93 14.33 -9.73
C ARG A 2 -14.45 13.07 -10.44
N SER A 3 -13.87 12.76 -11.59
CA SER A 3 -14.19 11.52 -12.31
C SER A 3 -13.75 10.30 -11.49
N HIS A 4 -14.41 9.16 -11.69
CA HIS A 4 -14.03 7.90 -11.05
C HIS A 4 -12.56 7.53 -11.37
N GLY A 5 -12.09 7.87 -12.56
CA GLY A 5 -10.70 7.65 -12.98
C GLY A 5 -9.69 8.46 -12.17
N GLU A 6 -9.98 9.74 -11.89
CA GLU A 6 -9.12 10.60 -11.07
C GLU A 6 -9.03 10.07 -9.63
N LYS A 7 -10.15 9.67 -9.03
CA LYS A 7 -10.17 9.12 -7.66
C LYS A 7 -9.41 7.80 -7.54
N ILE A 8 -9.58 6.90 -8.53
CA ILE A 8 -8.82 5.64 -8.58
C ILE A 8 -7.33 5.92 -8.73
N PHE A 9 -6.96 6.89 -9.58
CA PHE A 9 -5.56 7.28 -9.77
C PHE A 9 -4.94 7.80 -8.47
N GLU A 10 -5.62 8.69 -7.76
CA GLU A 10 -5.16 9.22 -6.46
C GLU A 10 -4.97 8.12 -5.41
N ALA A 11 -5.92 7.20 -5.32
CA ALA A 11 -5.83 6.04 -4.42
C ALA A 11 -4.65 5.13 -4.81
N ALA A 12 -4.48 4.85 -6.10
CA ALA A 12 -3.42 3.99 -6.61
C ALA A 12 -2.02 4.58 -6.41
N VAL A 13 -1.84 5.88 -6.67
CA VAL A 13 -0.57 6.59 -6.43
C VAL A 13 -0.22 6.57 -4.94
N SER A 14 -1.21 6.86 -4.09
CA SER A 14 -1.01 6.86 -2.63
C SER A 14 -0.61 5.48 -2.11
N ALA A 15 -1.32 4.43 -2.54
CA ALA A 15 -0.98 3.05 -2.21
C ALA A 15 0.41 2.65 -2.72
N ALA A 16 0.75 3.02 -3.95
CA ALA A 16 2.06 2.72 -4.55
C ALA A 16 3.21 3.38 -3.77
N LEU A 17 3.07 4.64 -3.35
CA LEU A 17 4.06 5.35 -2.54
C LEU A 17 4.25 4.68 -1.17
N ILE A 18 3.16 4.29 -0.51
CA ILE A 18 3.21 3.61 0.79
C ILE A 18 3.87 2.23 0.64
N ILE A 19 3.50 1.45 -0.38
CA ILE A 19 4.12 0.14 -0.65
C ILE A 19 5.60 0.30 -0.95
N ALA A 20 5.99 1.27 -1.77
CA ALA A 20 7.39 1.56 -2.07
C ALA A 20 8.17 1.91 -0.79
N LEU A 21 7.59 2.73 0.09
CA LEU A 21 8.18 3.07 1.39
C LEU A 21 8.32 1.85 2.30
N LEU A 22 7.29 1.00 2.39
CA LEU A 22 7.29 -0.22 3.20
C LEU A 22 8.34 -1.22 2.70
N LEU A 23 8.48 -1.36 1.38
CA LEU A 23 9.43 -2.30 0.78
C LEU A 23 10.86 -1.76 0.69
N PHE A 24 11.05 -0.44 0.84
CA PHE A 24 12.36 0.19 0.80
C PHE A 24 13.30 -0.35 1.88
N TYR A 25 12.84 -0.43 3.13
CA TYR A 25 13.66 -0.92 4.24
C TYR A 25 14.14 -2.37 4.06
N PRO A 26 13.27 -3.38 3.79
CA PRO A 26 13.73 -4.74 3.53
C PRO A 26 14.60 -4.83 2.27
N ALA A 27 14.36 -4.00 1.25
CA ALA A 27 15.23 -3.93 0.08
C ALA A 27 16.63 -3.44 0.43
N VAL A 28 16.77 -2.37 1.23
CA VAL A 28 18.09 -1.89 1.70
C VAL A 28 18.76 -2.92 2.59
N LEU A 29 18.03 -3.53 3.52
CA LEU A 29 18.57 -4.62 4.35
C LEU A 29 19.06 -5.80 3.52
N SER A 30 18.50 -6.05 2.33
CA SER A 30 18.94 -7.11 1.41
C SER A 30 20.35 -6.93 0.86
N LEU A 31 20.85 -5.70 0.87
CA LEU A 31 22.17 -5.34 0.33
C LEU A 31 23.30 -5.47 1.37
N ILE A 32 22.98 -5.78 2.63
CA ILE A 32 23.97 -5.87 3.73
C ILE A 32 24.46 -7.33 3.87
N GLU A 33 25.74 -7.58 3.55
CA GLU A 33 26.33 -8.94 3.54
C GLU A 33 26.35 -9.65 4.90
N LYS A 34 26.55 -8.91 6.00
CA LYS A 34 26.70 -9.47 7.37
C LYS A 34 25.51 -9.15 8.26
N ARG A 35 24.31 -9.57 7.84
CA ARG A 35 23.07 -9.36 8.60
C ARG A 35 22.62 -10.62 9.34
N PRO A 36 22.02 -10.49 10.54
CA PRO A 36 21.39 -11.62 11.21
C PRO A 36 20.18 -12.08 10.38
N PHE A 37 20.33 -13.22 9.68
CA PHE A 37 19.35 -13.72 8.71
C PHE A 37 17.96 -13.91 9.31
N GLY A 38 17.86 -14.54 10.49
CA GLY A 38 16.57 -14.82 11.14
C GLY A 38 15.80 -13.54 11.50
N LEU A 39 16.47 -12.56 12.10
CA LEU A 39 15.85 -11.28 12.44
C LEU A 39 15.40 -10.54 11.17
N THR A 40 16.26 -10.54 10.14
CA THR A 40 15.96 -9.85 8.87
C THR A 40 14.77 -10.48 8.14
N PHE A 41 14.65 -11.81 8.18
CA PHE A 41 13.53 -12.52 7.58
C PHE A 41 12.20 -12.17 8.26
N ILE A 42 12.16 -12.18 9.60
CA ILE A 42 10.96 -11.84 10.36
C ILE A 42 10.54 -10.39 10.08
N PHE A 43 11.48 -9.43 10.14
CA PHE A 43 11.17 -8.04 9.84
C PHE A 43 10.68 -7.88 8.39
N SER A 44 11.35 -8.48 7.42
CA SER A 44 10.93 -8.40 6.01
C SER A 44 9.54 -8.99 5.80
N ALA A 45 9.20 -10.10 6.48
CA ALA A 45 7.87 -10.70 6.42
C ALA A 45 6.78 -9.74 6.95
N VAL A 46 7.05 -9.02 8.04
CA VAL A 46 6.12 -8.00 8.57
C VAL A 46 5.88 -6.89 7.55
N TYR A 47 6.93 -6.36 6.91
CA TYR A 47 6.78 -5.33 5.87
C TYR A 47 5.99 -5.82 4.66
N ILE A 48 6.20 -7.08 4.25
CA ILE A 48 5.42 -7.69 3.16
C ILE A 48 3.95 -7.83 3.55
N LEU A 49 3.63 -8.26 4.77
CA LEU A 49 2.25 -8.34 5.27
C LEU A 49 1.57 -6.97 5.29
N LEU A 50 2.29 -5.92 5.72
CA LEU A 50 1.77 -4.56 5.68
C LEU A 50 1.50 -4.09 4.25
N ALA A 51 2.43 -4.35 3.31
CA ALA A 51 2.24 -4.00 1.90
C ALA A 51 1.03 -4.74 1.29
N ALA A 52 0.83 -6.01 1.64
CA ALA A 52 -0.36 -6.77 1.24
C ALA A 52 -1.65 -6.17 1.81
N GLY A 53 -1.62 -5.69 3.06
CA GLY A 53 -2.74 -4.95 3.66
C GLY A 53 -3.07 -3.66 2.90
N VAL A 54 -2.06 -2.89 2.49
CA VAL A 54 -2.25 -1.67 1.69
C VAL A 54 -2.87 -2.00 0.32
N LEU A 55 -2.40 -3.07 -0.34
CA LEU A 55 -3.01 -3.54 -1.60
C LEU A 55 -4.47 -3.96 -1.41
N TYR A 56 -4.78 -4.68 -0.34
CA TYR A 56 -6.14 -5.07 -0.02
C TYR A 56 -7.05 -3.85 0.15
N GLN A 57 -6.59 -2.84 0.90
CA GLN A 57 -7.33 -1.59 1.08
C GLN A 57 -7.51 -0.81 -0.23
N LEU A 58 -6.49 -0.78 -1.10
CA LEU A 58 -6.62 -0.19 -2.43
C LEU A 58 -7.71 -0.88 -3.25
N ILE A 59 -7.76 -2.21 -3.25
CA ILE A 59 -8.78 -2.98 -3.98
C ILE A 59 -10.18 -2.65 -3.46
N MET A 60 -10.35 -2.59 -2.14
CA MET A 60 -11.62 -2.21 -1.51
C MET A 60 -12.02 -0.78 -1.92
N ARG A 61 -11.11 0.18 -1.84
CA ARG A 61 -11.37 1.57 -2.24
C ARG A 61 -11.74 1.69 -3.72
N ILE A 62 -11.06 0.96 -4.61
CA ILE A 62 -11.42 0.93 -6.04
C ILE A 62 -12.82 0.34 -6.25
N ARG A 63 -13.20 -0.67 -5.46
CA ARG A 63 -14.56 -1.24 -5.51
C ARG A 63 -15.60 -0.23 -5.04
N GLU A 64 -15.36 0.48 -3.93
CA GLU A 64 -16.24 1.55 -3.43
C GLU A 64 -16.43 2.65 -4.49
N ILE A 65 -15.32 3.16 -5.06
CA ILE A 65 -15.36 4.19 -6.12
C ILE A 65 -16.21 3.73 -7.30
N ARG A 66 -16.05 2.47 -7.75
CA ARG A 66 -16.82 1.92 -8.88
C ARG A 66 -18.27 1.59 -8.54
N GLY A 67 -18.56 1.27 -7.29
CA GLY A 67 -19.90 0.96 -6.80
C GLY A 67 -20.75 2.20 -6.51
N GLY A 68 -20.13 3.40 -6.45
CA GLY A 68 -20.81 4.61 -6.00
C GLY A 68 -21.14 4.59 -4.50
N GLU A 69 -20.56 3.65 -3.75
CA GLU A 69 -20.66 3.51 -2.29
C GLU A 69 -19.59 4.35 -1.58
N GLU A 70 -19.14 5.43 -2.22
CA GLU A 70 -18.16 6.32 -1.61
C GLU A 70 -18.78 7.00 -0.39
N ASP A 71 -18.40 6.54 0.80
CA ASP A 71 -18.54 7.28 2.03
C ASP A 71 -17.52 8.44 2.00
N ASP A 72 -17.78 9.40 1.13
CA ASP A 72 -16.97 10.60 0.96
C ASP A 72 -17.40 11.64 1.99
N LEU A 73 -16.43 12.13 2.77
CA LEU A 73 -16.60 13.29 3.65
C LEU A 73 -17.06 14.55 2.88
N ASP A 74 -16.82 14.61 1.57
CA ASP A 74 -17.30 15.68 0.67
C ASP A 74 -18.83 15.68 0.45
N ASN A 75 -19.54 14.62 0.86
CA ASN A 75 -21.01 14.55 0.80
C ASN A 75 -21.70 15.11 2.07
N TYR A 76 -20.93 15.53 3.09
CA TYR A 76 -21.42 16.20 4.30
C TYR A 76 -21.05 17.68 4.31
#